data_AF-A0A2S1ET93-F1
#
_entry.id   AF-A0A2S1ET93-F1
#
_cell.length_a   1.000
_cell.length_b   1.000
_cell.length_c   1.000
_cell.angle_alpha   90.00
_cell.angle_beta   90.00
_cell.angle_gamma   90.00
#
_symmetry.space_group_name_H-M   'P 1'
#
loop_
_entity.id
_entity.type
_entity.pdbx_description
1 polymer ?
#
loop_
_entity_poly.entity_id
_entity_poly.type
_entity_poly.pdbx_seq_one_letter_code
_entity_poly.pdbx_strand_id
1 'polypeptide(L)' 'MISRQEANRLAEKAAKKGQGQSWTLENDHKTPTWEVEAVNGHQSTKVKINAQNKHIISTETDD' A
#
# COMPACT_ATOMS: atom_id res chain seq x y z
N MET A 1 -1.26 -15.06 2.15
CA MET A 1 -1.87 -13.72 2.06
C MET A 1 -1.39 -12.87 3.23
N ILE A 2 -1.19 -11.56 3.05
CA ILE A 2 -0.81 -10.65 4.13
C ILE A 2 -2.03 -9.91 4.68
N SER A 3 -1.96 -9.62 5.98
CA SER A 3 -2.94 -8.80 6.68
C SER A 3 -2.78 -7.32 6.33
N ARG A 4 -3.86 -6.54 6.54
CA ARG A 4 -3.84 -5.07 6.41
C ARG A 4 -2.67 -4.42 7.14
N GLN A 5 -2.34 -4.85 8.36
CA GLN A 5 -1.21 -4.33 9.12
C GLN A 5 0.14 -4.53 8.42
N GLU A 6 0.33 -5.67 7.78
CA GLU A 6 1.56 -5.98 7.06
C GLU A 6 1.66 -5.17 5.76
N ALA A 7 0.55 -5.07 5.02
CA ALA A 7 0.45 -4.18 3.86
C ALA A 7 0.71 -2.71 4.26
N ASN A 8 0.15 -2.26 5.39
CA ASN A 8 0.38 -0.92 5.92
C ASN A 8 1.86 -0.68 6.19
N ARG A 9 2.52 -1.56 6.94
CA ARG A 9 3.95 -1.42 7.24
C ARG A 9 4.82 -1.35 5.98
N LEU A 10 4.49 -2.13 4.95
CA LEU A 10 5.19 -2.09 3.67
C LEU A 10 4.95 -0.75 2.96
N ALA A 11 3.72 -0.26 2.95
CA ALA A 11 3.35 1.01 2.35
C ALA A 11 3.98 2.20 3.07
N GLU A 12 3.93 2.27 4.40
CA GLU A 12 4.55 3.32 5.22
C GLU A 12 6.06 3.38 5.00
N LYS A 13 6.69 2.21 4.84
CA LYS A 13 8.13 2.09 4.53
C LYS A 13 8.44 2.57 3.12
N ALA A 14 7.59 2.25 2.14
CA ALA A 14 7.73 2.72 0.76
C ALA A 14 7.48 4.23 0.62
N ALA A 15 6.50 4.76 1.36
CA ALA A 15 6.13 6.18 1.41
C ALA A 15 7.07 7.05 2.27
N LYS A 16 8.33 6.60 2.51
CA LYS A 16 9.34 7.33 3.30
C LYS A 16 8.83 7.84 4.66
N LYS A 17 8.12 7.00 5.42
CA LYS A 17 7.45 7.31 6.71
C LYS A 17 6.11 8.05 6.59
N GLY A 18 5.46 8.03 5.43
CA GLY A 18 4.05 8.39 5.33
C GLY A 18 3.18 7.48 6.21
N GLN A 19 2.09 8.04 6.74
CA GLN A 19 1.16 7.33 7.61
C GLN A 19 0.00 6.80 6.77
N GLY A 20 -0.26 5.49 6.81
CA GLY A 20 -1.38 4.90 6.10
C GLY A 20 -2.70 5.52 6.57
N GLN A 21 -3.47 6.08 5.64
CA GLN A 21 -4.78 6.68 5.88
C GLN A 21 -5.90 5.78 5.36
N SER A 22 -5.70 5.18 4.19
CA SER A 22 -6.70 4.36 3.52
C SER A 22 -6.10 3.03 3.07
N TRP A 23 -6.88 1.95 3.19
CA TRP A 23 -6.50 0.61 2.80
C TRP A 23 -7.67 -0.06 2.10
N THR A 24 -7.43 -0.49 0.87
CA THR A 24 -8.41 -1.21 0.06
C THR A 24 -7.80 -2.54 -0.37
N LEU A 25 -8.52 -3.63 -0.17
CA LEU A 25 -8.15 -4.94 -0.69
C LEU A 25 -8.96 -5.19 -1.95
N GLU A 26 -8.30 -5.13 -3.09
CA GLU A 26 -8.87 -5.57 -4.36
C GLU A 26 -8.60 -7.06 -4.52
N ASN A 27 -9.66 -7.85 -4.74
CA ASN A 27 -9.54 -9.27 -4.99
C ASN A 27 -10.20 -9.61 -6.33
N ASP A 28 -9.53 -9.22 -7.42
CA ASP A 28 -10.00 -9.44 -8.78
C ASP A 28 -9.76 -10.90 -9.22
N HIS A 29 -10.38 -11.86 -8.51
CA HIS A 29 -10.42 -13.32 -8.70
C HIS A 29 -9.11 -14.11 -8.95
N LYS A 30 -7.99 -13.45 -9.27
CA LYS A 30 -6.68 -14.03 -9.63
C LYS A 30 -5.59 -13.61 -8.66
N THR A 31 -5.56 -12.34 -8.25
CA THR A 31 -4.49 -11.82 -7.39
C THR A 31 -5.02 -10.79 -6.40
N PRO A 32 -5.15 -11.11 -5.11
CA PRO A 32 -5.48 -10.13 -4.10
C PRO A 32 -4.36 -9.08 -4.00
N THR A 33 -4.73 -7.82 -4.06
CA THR A 33 -3.84 -6.64 -4.06
C THR A 33 -4.33 -5.65 -3.02
N TRP A 34 -3.43 -5.26 -2.12
CA TRP A 34 -3.66 -4.17 -1.18
C TRP A 34 -3.25 -2.85 -1.82
N GLU A 35 -4.18 -1.93 -1.97
CA GLU A 35 -3.90 -0.53 -2.23
C GLU A 35 -3.89 0.22 -0.90
N VAL A 36 -2.75 0.82 -0.57
CA VAL A 36 -2.57 1.59 0.65
C VAL A 36 -2.18 3.01 0.28
N GLU A 37 -2.95 3.97 0.76
CA GLU A 37 -2.67 5.39 0.60
C GLU A 37 -2.03 5.90 1.90
N ALA A 38 -0.76 6.29 1.80
CA ALA A 38 0.01 6.82 2.91
C ALA A 38 0.29 8.31 2.68
N VAL A 39 -0.08 9.14 3.65
CA VAL A 39 0.09 10.60 3.57
C VAL A 39 1.26 11.02 4.45
N ASN A 40 2.14 11.86 3.93
CA ASN A 40 3.28 12.43 4.64
C ASN A 40 3.27 13.96 4.51
N GLY A 41 2.65 14.64 5.47
CA GLY A 41 2.47 16.10 5.40
C GLY A 41 1.53 16.47 4.26
N HIS A 42 2.06 17.08 3.19
CA HIS A 42 1.30 17.43 1.99
C HIS A 42 1.40 16.40 0.87
N GLN A 43 2.35 15.47 0.93
CA GLN A 43 2.55 14.47 -0.12
C GLN A 43 1.71 13.23 0.16
N SER A 44 1.07 12.71 -0.88
CA SER A 44 0.26 11.49 -0.80
C SER A 44 0.93 10.40 -1.60
N THR A 45 1.15 9.23 -1.01
CA THR A 45 1.78 8.09 -1.70
C THR A 45 0.82 6.91 -1.74
N LYS A 46 0.41 6.52 -2.93
CA LYS A 46 -0.28 5.25 -3.17
C LYS A 46 0.71 4.12 -3.37
N VAL A 47 0.53 3.06 -2.61
CA VAL A 47 1.35 1.86 -2.68
C VAL A 47 0.45 0.66 -2.96
N LYS A 48 0.69 -0.01 -4.08
CA LYS A 48 0.01 -1.26 -4.45
C LYS A 48 0.90 -2.44 -4.06
N ILE A 49 0.38 -3.34 -3.23
CA ILE A 49 1.11 -4.48 -2.69
C ILE A 49 0.36 -5.76 -3.02
N ASN A 50 1.04 -6.71 -3.66
CA ASN A 50 0.50 -8.04 -3.90
C ASN A 50 0.30 -8.76 -2.56
N ALA A 51 -0.95 -9.05 -2.22
CA ALA A 51 -1.28 -9.64 -0.93
C ALA A 51 -0.83 -11.10 -0.82
N GLN A 52 -0.58 -11.80 -1.92
CA GLN A 52 -0.11 -13.20 -1.91
C GLN A 52 1.38 -13.28 -1.56
N ASN A 53 2.20 -12.45 -2.21
CA ASN A 53 3.67 -12.55 -2.18
C ASN A 53 4.37 -11.38 -1.47
N LYS A 54 3.62 -10.42 -0.92
CA LYS A 54 4.17 -9.21 -0.26
C LYS A 54 4.99 -8.31 -1.18
N HIS A 55 4.85 -8.51 -2.50
CA HIS A 55 5.60 -7.79 -3.51
C HIS A 55 4.96 -6.43 -3.77
N ILE A 56 5.75 -5.36 -3.74
CA ILE A 56 5.27 -4.03 -4.11
C ILE A 56 5.12 -4.00 -5.63
N ILE A 57 3.88 -3.80 -6.08
CA ILE A 57 3.53 -3.73 -7.50
C ILE A 57 3.88 -2.36 -8.06
N SER A 58 3.43 -1.30 -7.37
CA SER A 58 3.71 0.10 -7.73
C SER A 58 3.72 0.99 -6.49
N THR A 59 4.48 2.07 -6.59
CA THR A 59 4.51 3.18 -5.63
C THR A 59 4.40 4.48 -6.41
N GLU A 60 3.32 5.20 -6.21
CA GLU A 60 3.05 6.49 -6.86
C GLU A 60 2.97 7.55 -5.77
N THR A 61 3.84 8.55 -5.85
CA THR A 61 3.84 9.71 -4.94
C THR A 61 3.33 10.91 -5.71
N ASP A 62 2.28 11.53 -5.18
CA ASP A 62 1.68 12.77 -5.64
C ASP A 62 2.17 13.92 -4.71
N ASP A 63 2.65 15.01 -5.31
CA ASP A 63 3.24 16.20 -4.66
C ASP A 63 2.35 17.43 -4.84
#